data_AF-A0A8I0SR45-F1
#
_entry.id   AF-A0A8I0SR45-F1
#
_cell.length_a   1.000
_cell.length_b   1.000
_cell.length_c   1.000
_cell.angle_alpha   90.00
_cell.angle_beta   90.00
_cell.angle_gamma   90.00
#
_symmetry.space_group_name_H-M   'P 1'
#
loop_
_entity.id
_entity.type
_entity.pdbx_description
1 polymer ?
#
loop_
_entity_poly.entity_id
_entity_poly.type
_entity_poly.pdbx_seq_one_letter_code
_entity_poly.pdbx_strand_id
1 'polypeptide(L)' 'MNEKHWYQSRTIWGAVLLIVSRIAPSLGLEIDPGSLGDIAGAIVDLAGAGMVVYGRAKAERPIRFKAKGA' A
#
# COMPACT_ATOMS: atom_id res chain seq x y z
N MET A 1 -3.82 -20.89 -20.22
CA MET A 1 -4.94 -20.18 -19.55
C MET A 1 -4.30 -19.40 -18.40
N ASN A 2 -4.31 -18.06 -18.43
CA ASN A 2 -3.78 -17.26 -17.33
C ASN A 2 -4.80 -17.27 -16.20
N GLU A 3 -4.59 -18.14 -15.22
CA GLU A 3 -5.43 -18.19 -14.03
C GLU A 3 -5.17 -16.93 -13.20
N LYS A 4 -6.24 -16.18 -12.91
CA LYS A 4 -6.14 -14.99 -12.08
C LYS A 4 -5.74 -15.44 -10.68
N HIS A 5 -4.54 -15.05 -10.26
CA HIS A 5 -4.06 -15.40 -8.92
C HIS A 5 -5.04 -14.91 -7.84
N TRP A 6 -5.28 -15.76 -6.84
CA TRP A 6 -6.22 -15.51 -5.75
C TRP A 6 -5.97 -14.17 -5.02
N TYR A 7 -4.70 -13.77 -4.86
CA TYR A 7 -4.31 -12.51 -4.21
C TYR A 7 -4.71 -11.25 -4.99
N GLN A 8 -5.17 -11.36 -6.24
CA GLN A 8 -5.72 -10.21 -6.96
C GLN A 8 -7.19 -9.94 -6.62
N SER A 9 -7.85 -10.80 -5.83
CA SER A 9 -9.24 -10.62 -5.44
C SER A 9 -9.36 -9.65 -4.26
N ARG A 10 -10.02 -8.51 -4.49
CA ARG A 10 -10.34 -7.53 -3.44
C ARG A 10 -11.22 -8.13 -2.33
N THR A 11 -12.09 -9.08 -2.67
CA THR A 11 -12.95 -9.77 -1.70
C THR A 11 -12.14 -10.65 -0.75
N ILE A 12 -11.11 -11.34 -1.26
CA ILE A 12 -10.23 -12.17 -0.42
C ILE A 12 -9.46 -11.28 0.55
N TRP A 13 -8.92 -10.15 0.08
CA TRP A 13 -8.26 -9.18 0.95
C TRP A 13 -9.19 -8.60 2.00
N GLY A 14 -10.45 -8.30 1.66
CA GLY A 14 -11.45 -7.87 2.63
C GLY A 14 -11.70 -8.91 3.72
N ALA A 15 -11.84 -10.18 3.35
CA ALA A 15 -12.00 -11.28 4.31
C ALA A 15 -10.77 -11.46 5.22
N VAL A 16 -9.57 -11.40 4.65
CA VAL A 16 -8.31 -11.45 5.42
C VAL A 16 -8.25 -10.27 6.39
N LEU A 17 -8.58 -9.05 5.94
CA LEU A 17 -8.57 -7.86 6.79
C LEU A 17 -9.54 -7.99 7.96
N LEU A 18 -10.74 -8.53 7.72
CA LEU A 18 -11.73 -8.80 8.78
C LEU A 18 -11.18 -9.78 9.83
N ILE A 19 -10.55 -10.86 9.39
CA ILE A 19 -9.94 -11.84 10.31
C ILE A 19 -8.84 -11.18 11.14
N VAL A 20 -7.97 -10.40 10.50
CA VAL A 20 -6.90 -9.67 11.19
C VAL A 20 -7.48 -8.67 12.19
N SER A 21 -8.49 -7.89 11.82
CA SER A 21 -9.14 -6.93 12.72
C SER A 21 -9.79 -7.60 13.93
N ARG A 22 -10.27 -8.84 13.80
CA ARG A 22 -10.82 -9.61 14.93
C ARG A 22 -9.74 -10.08 15.90
N ILE A 23 -8.55 -10.38 15.39
CA ILE A 23 -7.42 -10.88 16.19
C ILE A 23 -6.59 -9.72 16.77
N ALA A 24 -6.56 -8.56 16.12
CA ALA A 24 -5.79 -7.39 16.55
C ALA A 24 -6.02 -7.01 18.04
N PRO A 25 -7.26 -6.93 18.56
CA PRO A 25 -7.50 -6.64 19.98
C PRO A 25 -6.92 -7.70 20.92
N SER A 26 -6.92 -8.99 20.52
CA SER A 26 -6.32 -10.06 21.34
C SER A 26 -4.79 -9.98 21.44
N LEU A 27 -4.16 -9.21 20.55
CA LEU A 27 -2.73 -8.91 20.59
C LEU A 27 -2.43 -7.60 21.31
N GLY A 28 -3.45 -6.94 21.91
CA GLY A 28 -3.31 -5.65 22.57
C GLY A 28 -3.32 -4.45 21.61
N LEU A 29 -3.66 -4.67 20.34
CA LEU A 29 -3.84 -3.59 19.35
C LEU A 29 -5.28 -3.10 19.44
N GLU A 30 -5.55 -2.22 20.41
CA GLU A 30 -6.81 -1.50 20.49
C GLU A 30 -6.86 -0.45 19.37
N ILE A 31 -7.75 -0.69 18.40
CA ILE A 31 -8.01 0.26 17.32
C ILE A 31 -9.13 1.18 17.80
N ASP A 32 -8.76 2.34 18.33
CA ASP A 32 -9.71 3.40 18.64
C ASP A 32 -10.28 4.00 17.33
N PRO A 33 -11.61 4.17 17.20
CA PRO A 33 -12.22 4.77 16.02
C PRO A 33 -11.68 6.17 15.69
N GLY A 34 -11.25 6.94 16.70
CA GLY A 34 -10.61 8.25 16.50
C GLY A 34 -9.24 8.17 15.84
N SER A 35 -8.54 7.04 15.98
CA SER A 35 -7.19 6.80 15.44
C SER A 35 -7.20 6.18 14.03
N LEU A 36 -8.36 5.87 13.47
CA LEU A 36 -8.48 5.27 12.12
C LEU A 36 -7.86 6.15 11.04
N GLY A 37 -8.01 7.47 11.16
CA GLY A 37 -7.43 8.44 10.24
C GLY A 37 -5.90 8.40 10.24
N ASP A 38 -5.30 8.36 11.43
CA ASP A 38 -3.85 8.32 11.59
C ASP A 38 -3.25 7.01 11.09
N ILE A 39 -3.92 5.88 11.38
CA ILE A 39 -3.52 4.56 10.86
C ILE A 39 -3.60 4.53 9.33
N ALA A 40 -4.70 5.04 8.76
CA ALA A 40 -4.86 5.12 7.31
C ALA A 40 -3.79 6.02 6.67
N GLY A 41 -3.51 7.17 7.28
CA GLY A 41 -2.44 8.09 6.88
C GLY A 41 -1.07 7.39 6.87
N ALA A 42 -0.71 6.73 7.97
CA ALA A 42 0.55 6.00 8.09
C ALA A 42 0.70 4.89 7.03
N ILE A 43 -0.37 4.16 6.71
CA ILE A 43 -0.35 3.14 5.64
C ILE A 43 -0.07 3.79 4.28
N VAL A 44 -0.73 4.90 3.97
CA VAL A 44 -0.54 5.62 2.71
C VAL A 44 0.85 6.23 2.62
N ASP A 45 1.36 6.79 3.70
CA ASP A 45 2.72 7.36 3.77
C ASP A 45 3.78 6.30 3.53
N LEU A 46 3.65 5.14 4.18
CA LEU A 46 4.56 4.00 3.97
C LEU A 46 4.48 3.49 2.52
N ALA A 47 3.27 3.38 1.96
CA ALA A 47 3.08 2.98 0.57
C ALA A 47 3.71 3.99 -0.41
N GLY A 48 3.54 5.28 -0.15
CA GLY A 48 4.12 6.37 -0.94
C GLY A 48 5.65 6.37 -0.87
N ALA A 49 6.21 6.26 0.34
CA ALA A 49 7.65 6.17 0.54
C ALA A 49 8.25 4.94 -0.18
N GLY A 50 7.60 3.77 -0.05
CA GLY A 50 7.98 2.56 -0.77
C GLY A 50 7.92 2.74 -2.28
N MET A 51 6.89 3.43 -2.79
CA MET A 51 6.76 3.73 -4.22
C MET A 51 7.88 4.63 -4.73
N VAL A 52 8.31 5.63 -3.94
CA VAL A 52 9.46 6.48 -4.29
C VAL A 52 10.74 5.65 -4.33
N VAL A 53 11.00 4.84 -3.30
CA VAL A 53 12.19 3.97 -3.25
C VAL A 53 12.21 3.00 -4.42
N TYR A 54 11.07 2.35 -4.69
CA TYR A 54 10.92 1.45 -5.84
C TYR A 54 11.12 2.17 -7.17
N GLY A 55 10.53 3.36 -7.32
CA GLY A 55 10.70 4.20 -8.50
C GLY A 55 12.15 4.59 -8.74
N ARG A 56 12.91 4.90 -7.67
CA ARG A 56 14.35 5.17 -7.76
C ARG A 56 15.14 3.92 -8.12
N ALA A 57 14.89 2.79 -7.47
CA ALA A 57 15.61 1.54 -7.73
C ALA A 57 15.38 1.01 -9.15
N LYS A 58 14.18 1.21 -9.70
CA LYS A 58 13.78 0.76 -11.04
C LYS A 58 14.11 1.77 -12.15
N ALA A 59 14.55 2.98 -11.82
CA ALA A 59 14.89 3.99 -12.81
C ALA A 59 16.18 3.61 -13.56
N GLU A 60 16.04 2.77 -14.60
CA GLU A 60 17.14 2.36 -15.49
C GLU A 60 17.46 3.40 -16.57
N ARG A 61 16.58 4.39 -16.78
CA ARG A 61 16.71 5.39 -17.85
C ARG A 61 16.91 6.79 -17.28
N PRO A 62 17.95 7.53 -17.69
CA PRO A 62 18.10 8.92 -17.32
C PRO A 62 16.91 9.73 -17.85
N ILE A 63 16.43 10.64 -17.02
CA ILE A 63 15.32 11.53 -17.34
C ILE A 63 15.80 12.46 -18.47
N ARG A 64 15.43 12.16 -19.72
CA ARG A 64 15.81 12.98 -20.86
C ARG A 64 14.94 14.23 -20.86
N PHE A 65 15.44 15.30 -20.23
CA PHE A 65 14.82 16.61 -20.27
C PHE A 65 14.91 17.14 -21.71
N LYS A 66 13.81 17.08 -22.46
CA LYS A 66 13.73 17.79 -23.75
C LYS A 66 13.47 19.25 -23.42
N ALA A 67 14.53 20.06 -23.36
CA ALA A 67 14.40 21.51 -23.33
C ALA A 67 13.55 21.91 -24.55
N LYS A 68 12.35 22.43 -24.29
CA LYS A 68 11.51 23.01 -25.34
C LYS A 68 12.20 24.33 -25.71
N GLY A 69 12.91 24.29 -26.84
CA GLY A 69 13.65 25.42 -27.38
C GLY A 69 12.75 26.65 -27.53
N ALA A 70 13.37 27.79 -27.27
CA ALA A 70 12.89 29.15 -27.41
C ALA A 70 12.33 29.46 -28.81
#